data_AF-A0AB39UVS6-F1
#
_entry.id   AF-A0AB39UVS6-F1
#
_cell.length_a   1.000
_cell.length_b   1.000
_cell.length_c   1.000
_cell.angle_alpha   90.00
_cell.angle_beta   90.00
_cell.angle_gamma   90.00
#
_symmetry.space_group_name_H-M   'P 1'
#
loop_
_entity.id
_entity.type
_entity.pdbx_description
1 polymer ?
#
loop_
_entity_poly.entity_id
_entity_poly.type
_entity_poly.pdbx_seq_one_letter_code
_entity_poly.pdbx_strand_id
1 'polypeptide(L)'
;MQALYKFYEVVKVVSPKPTLSEINGQEAAILGMVQNDCGDWLYSVQMIESGEGWDVAENELKPTGRMMAREDFYGGDSVTVEVDPISGEGTIKK
;
A
#
# COMPACT_ATOMS: atom_id res chain seq x y z
N MET A 1 -7.62 14.75 10.81
CA MET A 1 -8.74 13.78 10.66
C MET A 1 -8.20 12.37 10.86
N GLN A 2 -9.02 11.45 11.37
CA GLN A 2 -8.65 10.04 11.48
C GLN A 2 -8.79 9.36 10.11
N ALA A 3 -7.87 8.45 9.77
CA ALA A 3 -7.95 7.63 8.57
C ALA A 3 -9.22 6.75 8.57
N LEU A 4 -9.87 6.64 7.41
CA LEU A 4 -11.03 5.76 7.24
C LEU A 4 -10.66 4.28 7.19
N TYR A 5 -9.49 3.96 6.62
CA TYR A 5 -9.05 2.57 6.44
C TYR A 5 -7.89 2.22 7.37
N LYS A 6 -7.69 0.92 7.57
CA LYS A 6 -6.60 0.38 8.38
C LYS A 6 -5.64 -0.44 7.54
N PHE A 7 -4.41 -0.62 8.04
CA PHE A 7 -3.48 -1.58 7.45
C PHE A 7 -4.12 -2.96 7.30
N TYR A 8 -3.85 -3.58 6.15
CA TYR A 8 -4.36 -4.88 5.72
C TYR A 8 -5.88 -4.97 5.51
N GLU A 9 -6.58 -3.83 5.56
CA GLU A 9 -7.99 -3.79 5.15
C GLU A 9 -8.09 -4.00 3.63
N VAL A 10 -9.05 -4.82 3.21
CA VAL A 10 -9.35 -5.04 1.80
C VAL A 10 -10.37 -4.01 1.36
N VAL A 11 -10.00 -3.25 0.34
CA VAL A 11 -10.79 -2.18 -0.25
C VAL A 11 -11.03 -2.45 -1.73
N LYS A 12 -12.07 -1.84 -2.27
CA LYS A 12 -12.35 -1.83 -3.70
C LYS A 12 -12.01 -0.46 -4.27
N VAL A 13 -11.22 -0.42 -5.34
CA VAL A 13 -10.93 0.84 -6.04
C VAL A 13 -12.17 1.27 -6.82
N VAL A 14 -12.59 2.52 -6.65
CA VAL A 14 -13.77 3.12 -7.30
C VAL A 14 -13.44 4.52 -7.79
N SER A 15 -12.39 4.64 -8.59
CA SER A 15 -11.95 5.92 -9.14
C SER A 15 -12.58 6.19 -10.51
N PRO A 16 -13.11 7.40 -10.75
CA PRO A 16 -13.47 7.85 -12.09
C PRO A 16 -12.27 8.35 -12.91
N LYS A 17 -11.07 8.42 -12.32
CA LYS A 17 -9.89 8.99 -13.00
C LYS A 17 -9.38 8.02 -14.07
N PRO A 18 -9.10 8.49 -15.29
CA PRO A 18 -8.52 7.65 -16.35
C PRO A 18 -7.20 7.00 -15.94
N THR A 19 -6.40 7.66 -15.10
CA THR A 19 -5.11 7.15 -14.59
C THR A 19 -5.23 5.91 -13.72
N LEU A 20 -6.42 5.62 -13.17
CA LEU A 20 -6.70 4.44 -12.35
C LEU A 20 -7.68 3.48 -13.04
N SER A 21 -7.94 3.68 -14.34
CA SER A 21 -8.91 2.88 -15.09
C SER A 21 -8.58 1.39 -15.12
N GLU A 22 -7.29 1.05 -15.10
CA GLU A 22 -6.78 -0.31 -15.07
C GLU A 22 -7.18 -1.07 -13.80
N ILE A 23 -7.04 -0.42 -12.64
CA ILE A 23 -7.33 -1.01 -11.33
C ILE A 23 -8.77 -0.73 -10.84
N ASN A 24 -9.53 0.09 -11.57
CA ASN A 24 -10.87 0.48 -11.15
C ASN A 24 -11.81 -0.74 -11.10
N GLY A 25 -12.49 -0.90 -9.97
CA GLY A 25 -13.37 -2.04 -9.71
C GLY A 25 -12.66 -3.29 -9.19
N GLN A 26 -11.34 -3.28 -9.04
CA GLN A 26 -10.58 -4.39 -8.47
C GLN A 26 -10.43 -4.24 -6.94
N GLU A 27 -10.14 -5.36 -6.26
CA GLU A 27 -9.85 -5.39 -4.83
C GLU A 27 -8.34 -5.25 -4.56
N ALA A 28 -8.01 -4.52 -3.50
CA ALA A 28 -6.64 -4.24 -3.08
C ALA A 28 -6.56 -4.22 -1.54
N ALA A 29 -5.38 -4.51 -1.00
CA ALA A 29 -5.11 -4.42 0.43
C ALA A 29 -4.30 -3.17 0.77
N ILE A 30 -4.64 -2.50 1.88
CA ILE A 30 -3.93 -1.30 2.36
C ILE A 30 -2.59 -1.70 2.98
N LEU A 31 -1.47 -1.29 2.36
CA LEU A 31 -0.11 -1.55 2.86
C LEU A 31 0.67 -0.31 3.27
N GLY A 32 0.14 0.88 2.97
CA GLY A 32 0.73 2.16 3.38
C GLY A 32 -0.34 3.20 3.59
N MET A 33 -0.09 4.12 4.52
CA MET A 33 -1.01 5.19 4.90
C MET A 33 -0.19 6.46 5.13
N VAL A 34 -0.54 7.55 4.45
CA VAL A 34 0.09 8.84 4.65
C VAL A 34 -0.97 9.94 4.62
N GLN A 35 -0.78 10.96 5.45
CA GLN A 35 -1.61 12.16 5.46
C GLN A 35 -0.76 13.34 4.98
N ASN A 36 -1.28 14.13 4.05
CA ASN A 36 -0.64 15.36 3.60
C ASN A 36 -0.86 16.51 4.60
N ASP A 37 -0.22 17.66 4.37
CA ASP A 37 -0.34 18.85 5.24
C ASP A 37 -1.76 19.45 5.27
N CYS A 38 -2.61 19.15 4.28
CA CYS A 38 -4.01 19.55 4.22
C CYS A 38 -4.94 18.61 5.00
N GLY A 39 -4.43 17.48 5.48
CA GLY A 39 -5.20 16.47 6.20
C GLY A 39 -5.82 15.39 5.32
N ASP A 40 -5.56 15.38 4.01
CA ASP A 40 -6.04 14.35 3.09
C ASP A 40 -5.19 13.08 3.22
N TRP A 41 -5.87 11.93 3.20
CA TRP A 41 -5.22 10.63 3.25
C TRP A 41 -4.96 10.07 1.85
N LEU A 42 -3.74 9.59 1.65
CA LEU A 42 -3.35 8.72 0.55
C LEU A 42 -2.97 7.35 1.11
N TYR A 43 -3.33 6.32 0.35
CA TYR A 43 -3.10 4.94 0.70
C TYR A 43 -2.26 4.28 -0.37
N SER A 44 -1.21 3.58 0.05
CA SER A 44 -0.53 2.63 -0.81
C SER A 44 -1.27 1.30 -0.71
N VAL A 45 -1.80 0.84 -1.84
CA VAL A 45 -2.56 -0.41 -1.94
C VAL A 45 -1.81 -1.42 -2.79
N GLN A 46 -1.90 -2.70 -2.43
CA GLN A 46 -1.46 -3.78 -3.30
C GLN A 46 -2.66 -4.50 -3.88
N MET A 47 -2.72 -4.61 -5.21
CA MET A 47 -3.77 -5.32 -5.91
C MET A 47 -3.73 -6.81 -5.58
N ILE A 48 -4.86 -7.40 -5.22
CA ILE A 48 -4.91 -8.83 -4.80
C ILE A 48 -4.58 -9.76 -5.98
N GLU A 49 -5.04 -9.43 -7.19
CA GLU A 49 -4.85 -10.28 -8.36
C GLU A 49 -3.46 -10.14 -9.00
N SER A 50 -2.96 -8.90 -9.16
CA SER A 50 -1.67 -8.66 -9.84
C SER A 50 -0.46 -8.54 -8.91
N GLY A 51 -0.68 -8.26 -7.62
CA GLY A 51 0.39 -7.96 -6.66
C GLY A 51 1.04 -6.58 -6.85
N GLU A 52 0.55 -5.77 -7.78
CA GLU A 52 1.09 -4.44 -8.07
C GLU A 52 0.72 -3.42 -6.99
N GLY A 53 1.63 -2.50 -6.71
CA GLY A 53 1.45 -1.40 -5.77
C GLY A 53 0.96 -0.11 -6.45
N TRP A 54 -0.04 0.54 -5.87
CA TRP A 54 -0.60 1.80 -6.36
C TRP A 54 -0.87 2.76 -5.22
N ASP A 55 -0.77 4.06 -5.50
CA ASP A 55 -1.19 5.11 -4.57
C ASP A 55 -2.58 5.63 -4.94
N VAL A 56 -3.50 5.58 -3.99
CA VAL A 56 -4.92 5.91 -4.20
C VAL A 56 -5.41 6.82 -3.09
N ALA A 57 -6.22 7.83 -3.45
CA ALA A 57 -6.80 8.74 -2.47
C ALA A 57 -7.93 8.07 -1.67
N GLU A 58 -8.13 8.51 -0.43
CA GLU A 58 -9.16 7.96 0.48
C GLU A 58 -10.57 7.88 -0.14
N ASN A 59 -10.94 8.90 -0.92
CA ASN A 59 -12.26 9.01 -1.55
C ASN A 59 -12.43 8.16 -2.81
N GLU A 60 -11.38 7.47 -3.25
CA GLU A 60 -11.38 6.58 -4.42
C GLU A 60 -11.43 5.11 -4.01
N LEU A 61 -11.66 4.84 -2.73
CA LEU A 61 -11.74 3.51 -2.14
C LEU A 61 -13.13 3.28 -1.55
N LYS A 62 -13.53 2.01 -1.46
CA LYS A 62 -14.69 1.56 -0.69
C LYS A 62 -14.30 0.38 0.19
N PRO A 63 -14.78 0.34 1.45
CA PRO A 63 -14.51 -0.79 2.33
C PRO A 63 -15.24 -2.02 1.81
N THR A 64 -14.59 -3.19 1.92
CA THR A 64 -15.26 -4.48 1.68
C THR A 64 -15.67 -5.17 2.97
N GLY A 65 -15.17 -4.68 4.12
CA GLY A 65 -15.35 -5.29 5.44
C GLY A 65 -14.44 -6.50 5.69
N ARG A 66 -13.59 -6.87 4.72
CA ARG A 66 -12.59 -7.93 4.86
C ARG A 66 -11.25 -7.37 5.32
N MET A 67 -10.52 -8.21 6.03
CA MET A 67 -9.14 -7.97 6.45
C MET A 67 -8.27 -9.12 5.96
N MET A 68 -7.04 -8.81 5.59
CA MET A 68 -5.98 -9.79 5.37
C MET A 68 -4.98 -9.77 6.53
N ALA A 69 -4.14 -10.78 6.59
CA ALA A 69 -3.07 -10.88 7.57
C ALA A 69 -1.80 -10.24 7.00
N ARG A 70 -0.89 -9.81 7.89
CA ARG A 70 0.41 -9.29 7.46
C ARG A 70 1.21 -10.37 6.73
N GLU A 71 1.07 -11.61 7.17
CA GLU A 71 1.75 -12.81 6.68
C GLU A 71 1.35 -13.15 5.24
N ASP A 72 0.22 -12.63 4.75
CA ASP A 72 -0.18 -12.75 3.35
C ASP A 72 0.74 -11.94 2.41
N PHE A 73 1.45 -10.94 2.93
CA PHE A 73 2.28 -10.00 2.17
C PHE A 73 3.78 -10.11 2.47
N TYR A 74 4.13 -10.54 3.68
CA TYR A 74 5.51 -10.59 4.13
C TYR A 74 5.81 -11.98 4.70
N GLY A 75 6.85 -12.63 4.17
CA GLY A 75 7.32 -13.93 4.64
C GLY A 75 7.87 -13.95 6.07
N GLY A 76 7.98 -12.80 6.72
CA GLY A 76 8.52 -12.66 8.08
C GLY A 76 10.04 -12.63 8.14
N ASP A 77 10.72 -12.87 7.02
CA ASP A 77 12.17 -12.76 6.92
C ASP A 77 12.65 -11.32 7.13
N SER A 78 13.82 -11.18 7.75
CA SER A 78 14.52 -9.91 7.91
C SER A 78 15.87 -9.98 7.23
N VAL A 79 16.22 -8.93 6.50
CA VAL A 79 17.51 -8.82 5.82
C VAL A 79 18.33 -7.72 6.50
N THR A 80 19.60 -7.99 6.78
CA THR A 80 20.54 -6.98 7.27
C THR A 80 21.32 -6.39 6.09
N VAL A 81 21.41 -5.07 6.02
CA VAL A 81 22.17 -4.36 5.01
C VAL A 81 23.42 -3.78 5.64
N GLU A 82 24.57 -4.02 5.02
CA GLU A 82 25.83 -3.34 5.33
C GLU A 82 25.99 -2.17 4.37
N VAL A 83 26.26 -0.98 4.92
CA VAL A 83 26.35 0.28 4.15
C VAL A 83 27.80 0.72 4.11
N ASP A 84 28.31 1.00 2.91
CA ASP A 84 29.60 1.66 2.74
C ASP A 84 29.49 3.12 3.22
N PRO A 85 30.25 3.54 4.25
CA PRO A 85 30.16 4.89 4.79
C PRO A 85 30.68 5.98 3.84
N ILE A 86 31.42 5.62 2.78
CA ILE A 86 31.96 6.58 1.81
C ILE A 86 30.97 6.82 0.67
N SER A 87 30.49 5.75 0.02
CA SER A 87 29.57 5.85 -1.13
C SER A 87 28.09 5.94 -0.74
N GLY A 88 27.73 5.40 0.43
CA GLY A 88 26.34 5.21 0.85
C GLY A 88 25.65 4.00 0.21
N GLU A 89 26.35 3.23 -0.62
CA GLU A 89 25.78 2.02 -1.25
C GLU A 89 25.61 0.88 -0.22
N GLY A 90 24.53 0.13 -0.34
CA GLY A 90 24.17 -0.97 0.55
C GLY A 90 24.34 -2.33 -0.10
N THR A 91 24.85 -3.31 0.65
CA THR A 91 24.87 -4.73 0.24
C THR A 91 24.16 -5.61 1.27
N ILE A 92 23.47 -6.64 0.79
CA ILE A 92 22.80 -7.61 1.65
C ILE A 92 23.88 -8.45 2.34
N LYS A 93 23.86 -8.43 3.67
CA LYS A 93 24.71 -9.28 4.50
C LYS A 93 24.16 -10.71 4.44
N LYS A 94 24.95 -11.62 3.88
CA LYS A 94 24.62 -13.05 3.78
C LYS A 94 24.79 -13.75 5.12
#